data_AF-A0A8D2NB03-F1
#
_entry.id   AF-A0A8D2NB03-F1
#
_cell.length_a   1.000
_cell.length_b   1.000
_cell.length_c   1.000
_cell.angle_alpha   90.00
_cell.angle_beta   90.00
_cell.angle_gamma   90.00
#
_symmetry.space_group_name_H-M   'P 1'
#
loop_
_entity.id
_entity.type
_entity.pdbx_description
1 polymer ?
#
loop_
_entity_poly.entity_id
_entity_poly.type
_entity_poly.pdbx_seq_one_letter_code
_entity_poly.pdbx_strand_id
1 'polypeptide(L)'
;KKQKKKKPRKQTEKKNAPSAKQDASNPSKPTPGQKAAPQASKSSPQGGTQNRKESLATGKNFSFAMAWAELADNAKELTPAVLEKRQRRKYERERKKRRRKELKMKAKMEKKETEEVPAEPENKKEESKADIVFNRVKVHEENELNKVQKKKEKRKAVKGNITPLTGKNYKQLLSRLETRKNKLEELKEKDEKKAQELETKMKWTNALYKAEGVKIRDDEERLKEALKRKEKRRAQRKRQWEERTVRVVEKMQQRQDKRKKNIQKKKKERIEKKKARARKKGRVLPEDLKKAGLN
;
A
#
# COMPACT_ATOMS: atom_id res chain seq x y z
N LYS A 1 14.12 30.01 -48.84
CA LYS A 1 14.59 29.00 -47.86
C LYS A 1 15.04 29.70 -46.57
N LYS A 2 14.23 29.67 -45.50
CA LYS A 2 14.53 30.32 -44.21
C LYS A 2 15.51 29.48 -43.38
N GLN A 3 16.69 30.03 -43.06
CA GLN A 3 17.72 29.37 -42.28
C GLN A 3 17.38 29.40 -40.77
N LYS A 4 17.41 28.22 -40.12
CA LYS A 4 17.20 28.03 -38.68
C LYS A 4 18.53 28.17 -37.93
N LYS A 5 18.61 29.12 -36.99
CA LYS A 5 19.73 29.29 -36.05
C LYS A 5 19.78 28.13 -35.04
N LYS A 6 20.93 27.46 -34.92
CA LYS A 6 21.26 26.47 -33.87
C LYS A 6 21.85 27.19 -32.65
N LYS A 7 21.43 26.82 -31.43
CA LYS A 7 22.00 27.27 -30.15
C LYS A 7 23.14 26.33 -29.70
N PRO A 8 24.24 26.83 -29.11
CA PRO A 8 25.31 25.98 -28.60
C PRO A 8 25.08 25.52 -27.14
N ARG A 9 25.61 24.33 -26.85
CA ARG A 9 25.53 23.56 -25.61
C ARG A 9 26.79 23.84 -24.78
N LYS A 10 26.65 24.35 -23.54
CA LYS A 10 27.76 24.59 -22.62
C LYS A 10 28.20 23.29 -21.95
N GLN A 11 29.46 22.91 -22.15
CA GLN A 11 30.20 21.93 -21.35
C GLN A 11 30.92 22.67 -20.22
N THR A 12 31.03 22.08 -19.04
CA THR A 12 31.96 22.52 -18.00
C THR A 12 32.77 21.33 -17.55
N GLU A 13 34.06 21.40 -17.84
CA GLU A 13 35.11 20.45 -17.50
C GLU A 13 35.45 20.49 -16.02
N LYS A 14 35.97 19.35 -15.56
CA LYS A 14 36.61 19.13 -14.26
C LYS A 14 38.04 19.69 -14.30
N LYS A 15 38.51 20.24 -13.18
CA LYS A 15 39.94 20.22 -12.79
C LYS A 15 40.08 19.81 -11.33
N ASN A 16 41.12 19.01 -11.09
CA ASN A 16 41.46 18.28 -9.86
C ASN A 16 42.66 18.92 -9.13
N ALA A 17 42.68 18.70 -7.80
CA ALA A 17 43.82 18.44 -6.87
C ALA A 17 44.83 19.58 -6.56
N PRO A 18 45.68 19.49 -5.49
CA PRO A 18 45.87 18.42 -4.46
C PRO A 18 45.84 18.91 -2.98
N SER A 19 45.37 18.11 -2.01
CA SER A 19 46.08 17.19 -1.08
C SER A 19 46.97 17.81 0.01
N ALA A 20 46.56 17.64 1.28
CA ALA A 20 47.45 17.39 2.43
C ALA A 20 46.75 16.43 3.41
N LYS A 21 47.49 15.40 3.83
CA LYS A 21 47.09 14.20 4.58
C LYS A 21 47.24 14.41 6.09
N GLN A 22 46.56 13.57 6.88
CA GLN A 22 47.07 12.71 7.96
C GLN A 22 45.84 12.07 8.65
N ASP A 23 45.54 10.78 8.40
CA ASP A 23 45.93 9.57 9.17
C ASP A 23 44.87 9.26 10.27
N ALA A 24 44.35 8.05 10.50
CA ALA A 24 44.71 6.70 10.09
C ALA A 24 43.51 5.70 10.18
N SER A 25 43.65 4.62 9.40
CA SER A 25 43.26 3.21 9.61
C SER A 25 41.82 2.74 9.93
N ASN A 26 41.22 2.17 8.87
CA ASN A 26 40.21 1.09 8.71
C ASN A 26 40.49 -0.23 9.51
N PRO A 27 39.71 -1.35 9.34
CA PRO A 27 38.25 -1.56 9.25
C PRO A 27 37.77 -2.86 9.99
N SER A 28 36.45 -3.11 10.10
CA SER A 28 35.83 -4.46 9.88
C SER A 28 34.31 -4.46 10.16
N LYS A 29 33.61 -5.41 9.53
CA LYS A 29 32.16 -5.70 9.52
C LYS A 29 32.03 -7.26 9.54
N PRO A 30 30.87 -7.92 9.78
CA PRO A 30 29.96 -7.96 10.95
C PRO A 30 29.63 -9.40 11.50
N THR A 31 28.97 -9.47 12.68
CA THR A 31 28.04 -10.51 13.27
C THR A 31 28.61 -11.90 13.66
N PRO A 32 28.06 -12.69 14.64
CA PRO A 32 26.64 -12.83 15.08
C PRO A 32 26.31 -13.08 16.59
N GLY A 33 25.03 -12.86 16.95
CA GLY A 33 24.19 -13.57 17.97
C GLY A 33 24.67 -13.86 19.42
N GLN A 34 23.91 -13.41 20.43
CA GLN A 34 23.16 -14.25 21.41
C GLN A 34 22.60 -13.44 22.61
N LYS A 35 21.34 -13.79 22.94
CA LYS A 35 20.55 -13.74 24.20
C LYS A 35 21.04 -12.97 25.45
N ALA A 36 20.15 -12.18 26.05
CA ALA A 36 19.88 -12.19 27.50
C ALA A 36 18.50 -11.55 27.81
N ALA A 37 17.75 -12.16 28.72
CA ALA A 37 16.42 -11.77 29.21
C ALA A 37 16.49 -10.68 30.31
N PRO A 38 15.41 -9.94 30.60
CA PRO A 38 15.24 -9.28 31.89
C PRO A 38 14.17 -9.96 32.74
N GLN A 39 14.52 -10.11 34.03
CA GLN A 39 13.73 -10.67 35.11
C GLN A 39 12.59 -9.73 35.55
N ALA A 40 11.60 -10.37 36.17
CA ALA A 40 10.46 -9.77 36.84
C ALA A 40 10.83 -9.13 38.18
N SER A 41 10.10 -8.08 38.55
CA SER A 41 9.77 -7.79 39.94
C SER A 41 8.32 -7.30 40.02
N LYS A 42 7.56 -7.99 40.89
CA LYS A 42 6.18 -7.69 41.27
C LYS A 42 6.19 -6.66 42.40
N SER A 43 5.26 -5.72 42.39
CA SER A 43 4.48 -5.38 43.58
C SER A 43 3.19 -4.62 43.21
N SER A 44 2.10 -5.12 43.77
CA SER A 44 0.82 -4.46 44.00
C SER A 44 0.48 -4.80 45.46
N PRO A 45 -0.26 -3.99 46.23
CA PRO A 45 -1.73 -4.12 46.14
C PRO A 45 -2.58 -2.88 46.48
N GLN A 46 -3.86 -2.99 46.12
CA GLN A 46 -5.09 -2.40 46.70
C GLN A 46 -5.23 -0.87 46.68
N GLY A 47 -6.38 -0.26 46.38
CA GLY A 47 -7.76 -0.72 46.17
C GLY A 47 -8.63 0.53 46.37
N GLY A 48 -9.48 0.87 45.40
CA GLY A 48 -10.29 2.09 45.45
C GLY A 48 -11.30 2.12 44.31
N THR A 49 -12.44 1.49 44.54
CA THR A 49 -13.64 1.54 43.69
C THR A 49 -14.26 2.93 43.74
N GLN A 50 -14.19 3.70 42.64
CA GLN A 50 -15.23 4.70 42.35
C GLN A 50 -15.53 4.79 40.85
N ASN A 51 -16.81 4.60 40.59
CA ASN A 51 -17.53 4.71 39.35
C ASN A 51 -17.45 6.15 38.79
N ARG A 52 -16.99 6.38 37.55
CA ARG A 52 -17.29 7.64 36.85
C ARG A 52 -17.45 7.44 35.35
N LYS A 53 -18.64 7.87 34.94
CA LYS A 53 -19.28 7.78 33.62
C LYS A 53 -18.48 8.45 32.50
N GLU A 54 -18.76 7.95 31.31
CA GLU A 54 -18.46 8.50 29.99
C GLU A 54 -18.46 10.04 29.93
N SER A 55 -17.44 10.61 29.28
CA SER A 55 -17.61 11.87 28.55
C SER A 55 -16.76 11.86 27.29
N LEU A 56 -17.47 11.60 26.20
CA LEU A 56 -17.02 11.59 24.81
C LEU A 56 -16.40 12.93 24.39
N ALA A 57 -15.22 12.81 23.78
CA ALA A 57 -14.72 13.57 22.64
C ALA A 57 -15.59 14.76 22.15
N THR A 58 -15.51 15.90 22.82
CA THR A 58 -16.05 17.17 22.31
C THR A 58 -14.92 18.16 22.18
N GLY A 59 -14.22 18.14 21.04
CA GLY A 59 -13.10 19.06 20.81
C GLY A 59 -12.59 19.18 19.38
N LYS A 60 -13.21 18.51 18.40
CA LYS A 60 -12.76 18.55 16.99
C LYS A 60 -13.80 19.06 16.00
N ASN A 61 -15.00 19.42 16.46
CA ASN A 61 -16.11 19.81 15.56
C ASN A 61 -16.24 21.33 15.38
N PHE A 62 -15.64 22.15 16.25
CA PHE A 62 -15.80 23.61 16.20
C PHE A 62 -15.04 24.25 15.03
N SER A 63 -13.84 23.74 14.70
CA SER A 63 -13.04 24.25 13.58
C SER A 63 -13.58 23.84 12.22
N PHE A 64 -14.35 22.74 12.15
CA PHE A 64 -15.02 22.32 10.91
C PHE A 64 -16.29 23.14 10.67
N ALA A 65 -17.03 23.48 11.72
CA ALA A 65 -18.25 24.30 11.61
C ALA A 65 -17.94 25.74 11.15
N MET A 66 -16.89 26.39 11.67
CA MET A 66 -16.50 27.72 11.20
C MET A 66 -16.03 27.74 9.74
N ALA A 67 -15.31 26.71 9.28
CA ALA A 67 -14.86 26.62 7.90
C ALA A 67 -16.01 26.37 6.88
N TRP A 68 -17.14 25.80 7.33
CA TRP A 68 -18.36 25.69 6.52
C TRP A 68 -19.16 26.99 6.47
N ALA A 69 -19.11 27.81 7.53
CA ALA A 69 -19.73 29.12 7.57
C ALA A 69 -18.97 30.12 6.66
N GLU A 70 -17.63 30.15 6.71
CA GLU A 70 -16.80 31.01 5.85
C GLU A 70 -16.90 30.69 4.34
N LEU A 71 -17.31 29.45 3.99
CA LEU A 71 -17.57 29.04 2.61
C LEU A 71 -19.01 29.34 2.16
N ALA A 72 -19.94 29.56 3.11
CA ALA A 72 -21.30 29.99 2.82
C ALA A 72 -21.38 31.49 2.48
N ASP A 73 -20.50 32.30 3.09
CA ASP A 73 -20.45 33.75 2.86
C ASP A 73 -19.74 34.15 1.55
N ASN A 74 -19.01 33.21 0.92
CA ASN A 74 -18.46 33.36 -0.43
C ASN A 74 -19.42 32.79 -1.52
N ALA A 75 -20.72 32.70 -1.23
CA ALA A 75 -21.75 32.36 -2.19
C ALA A 75 -22.12 33.57 -3.07
N LYS A 76 -21.13 34.17 -3.75
CA LYS A 76 -21.39 35.01 -4.92
C LYS A 76 -21.78 34.07 -6.06
N GLU A 77 -23.10 33.92 -6.19
CA GLU A 77 -23.83 33.40 -7.35
C GLU A 77 -23.29 32.10 -7.94
N LEU A 78 -23.70 30.97 -7.33
CA LEU A 78 -23.71 29.71 -8.07
C LEU A 78 -24.58 29.92 -9.30
N THR A 79 -23.98 29.86 -10.49
CA THR A 79 -24.71 29.89 -11.76
C THR A 79 -25.91 28.94 -11.72
N PRO A 80 -27.07 29.28 -12.32
CA PRO A 80 -28.29 28.48 -12.24
C PRO A 80 -28.07 27.02 -12.65
N ALA A 81 -27.14 26.77 -13.58
CA ALA A 81 -26.71 25.43 -14.00
C ALA A 81 -26.06 24.58 -12.88
N VAL A 82 -25.35 25.20 -11.93
CA VAL A 82 -24.74 24.49 -10.79
C VAL A 82 -25.79 24.18 -9.72
N LEU A 83 -26.75 25.08 -9.50
CA LEU A 83 -27.90 24.84 -8.62
C LEU A 83 -28.78 23.71 -9.14
N GLU A 84 -29.09 23.69 -10.43
CA GLU A 84 -29.88 22.63 -11.07
C GLU A 84 -29.17 21.26 -10.96
N LYS A 85 -27.85 21.20 -11.21
CA LYS A 85 -27.06 19.97 -10.98
C LYS A 85 -27.09 19.51 -9.53
N ARG A 86 -27.12 20.43 -8.57
CA ARG A 86 -27.22 20.11 -7.13
C ARG A 86 -28.60 19.58 -6.77
N GLN A 87 -29.67 20.17 -7.30
CA GLN A 87 -31.04 19.72 -7.14
C GLN A 87 -31.24 18.33 -7.76
N ARG A 88 -30.77 18.10 -8.99
CA ARG A 88 -30.77 16.77 -9.64
C ARG A 88 -30.05 15.71 -8.80
N ARG A 89 -28.87 16.03 -8.26
CA ARG A 89 -28.14 15.11 -7.36
C ARG A 89 -28.88 14.83 -6.05
N LYS A 90 -29.59 15.82 -5.50
CA LYS A 90 -30.40 15.65 -4.28
C LYS A 90 -31.60 14.74 -4.57
N TYR A 91 -32.31 14.98 -5.66
CA TYR A 91 -33.44 14.16 -6.11
C TYR A 91 -33.01 12.72 -6.43
N GLU A 92 -31.88 12.52 -7.11
CA GLU A 92 -31.37 11.18 -7.43
C GLU A 92 -30.96 10.40 -6.16
N ARG A 93 -30.37 11.08 -5.17
CA ARG A 93 -30.07 10.48 -3.87
C ARG A 93 -31.33 10.07 -3.12
N GLU A 94 -32.38 10.90 -3.16
CA GLU A 94 -33.67 10.55 -2.55
C GLU A 94 -34.33 9.37 -3.25
N ARG A 95 -34.34 9.35 -4.58
CA ARG A 95 -34.86 8.21 -5.36
C ARG A 95 -34.13 6.90 -5.00
N LYS A 96 -32.80 6.93 -4.91
CA LYS A 96 -31.98 5.77 -4.47
C LYS A 96 -32.28 5.36 -3.03
N LYS A 97 -32.49 6.32 -2.12
CA LYS A 97 -32.88 6.04 -0.73
C LYS A 97 -34.27 5.40 -0.63
N ARG A 98 -35.26 5.89 -1.39
CA ARG A 98 -36.63 5.31 -1.46
C ARG A 98 -36.59 3.87 -1.95
N ARG A 99 -35.92 3.60 -3.08
CA ARG A 99 -35.71 2.24 -3.60
C ARG A 99 -35.05 1.30 -2.59
N ARG A 100 -34.03 1.78 -1.85
CA ARG A 100 -33.37 0.97 -0.82
C ARG A 100 -34.28 0.66 0.37
N LYS A 101 -35.18 1.59 0.73
CA LYS A 101 -36.20 1.36 1.78
C LYS A 101 -37.26 0.38 1.31
N GLU A 102 -37.77 0.53 0.09
CA GLU A 102 -38.74 -0.40 -0.52
C GLU A 102 -38.18 -1.82 -0.60
N LEU A 103 -36.95 -2.00 -1.09
CA LEU A 103 -36.29 -3.30 -1.11
C LEU A 103 -36.09 -3.88 0.29
N LYS A 104 -35.77 -3.04 1.28
CA LYS A 104 -35.63 -3.49 2.67
C LYS A 104 -36.98 -3.89 3.29
N MET A 105 -38.07 -3.21 2.93
CA MET A 105 -39.42 -3.58 3.37
C MET A 105 -39.87 -4.86 2.66
N LYS A 106 -39.66 -5.00 1.35
CA LYS A 106 -39.98 -6.21 0.60
C LYS A 106 -39.23 -7.43 1.13
N ALA A 107 -37.92 -7.31 1.39
CA ALA A 107 -37.13 -8.38 2.00
C ALA A 107 -37.53 -8.69 3.46
N LYS A 108 -38.17 -7.75 4.17
CA LYS A 108 -38.72 -8.00 5.50
C LYS A 108 -40.09 -8.68 5.44
N MET A 109 -40.91 -8.35 4.45
CA MET A 109 -42.20 -9.01 4.23
C MET A 109 -41.97 -10.44 3.74
N GLU A 110 -41.07 -10.65 2.78
CA GLU A 110 -40.71 -11.97 2.26
C GLU A 110 -40.13 -12.87 3.36
N LYS A 111 -39.32 -12.32 4.29
CA LYS A 111 -38.82 -13.04 5.47
C LYS A 111 -39.90 -13.36 6.50
N LYS A 112 -40.94 -12.53 6.62
CA LYS A 112 -42.09 -12.83 7.49
C LYS A 112 -43.00 -13.87 6.85
N GLU A 113 -43.19 -13.81 5.53
CA GLU A 113 -43.94 -14.82 4.77
C GLU A 113 -43.24 -16.19 4.77
N THR A 114 -41.90 -16.25 4.92
CA THR A 114 -41.18 -17.52 5.10
C THR A 114 -41.19 -18.05 6.54
N GLU A 115 -41.70 -17.29 7.50
CA GLU A 115 -41.73 -17.65 8.93
C GLU A 115 -43.15 -18.06 9.41
N GLU A 116 -44.18 -17.98 8.56
CA GLU A 116 -45.55 -18.44 8.84
C GLU A 116 -45.87 -19.82 8.23
N VAL A 117 -45.00 -20.80 8.47
CA VAL A 117 -45.37 -22.24 8.40
C VAL A 117 -45.29 -22.80 9.82
N PRO A 118 -46.40 -23.22 10.45
CA PRO A 118 -46.41 -23.66 11.84
C PRO A 118 -45.94 -25.11 11.95
N ALA A 119 -44.94 -25.35 12.81
CA ALA A 119 -44.63 -26.66 13.34
C ALA A 119 -44.45 -26.55 14.86
N GLU A 120 -45.38 -27.15 15.60
CA GLU A 120 -45.41 -27.28 17.05
C GLU A 120 -44.75 -28.62 17.49
N PRO A 121 -44.53 -28.92 18.79
CA PRO A 121 -43.23 -28.75 19.45
C PRO A 121 -42.65 -30.07 20.02
N GLU A 122 -41.42 -29.99 20.55
CA GLU A 122 -40.88 -30.66 21.75
C GLU A 122 -39.42 -31.09 21.62
N ASN A 123 -38.53 -30.45 22.39
CA ASN A 123 -37.70 -31.15 23.39
C ASN A 123 -36.87 -30.15 24.21
N LYS A 124 -37.09 -30.18 25.52
CA LYS A 124 -36.23 -29.53 26.52
C LYS A 124 -34.89 -30.26 26.57
N LYS A 125 -33.79 -29.59 26.28
CA LYS A 125 -32.48 -29.95 26.84
C LYS A 125 -31.74 -28.71 27.31
N GLU A 126 -31.30 -28.83 28.53
CA GLU A 126 -30.72 -27.83 29.41
C GLU A 126 -29.38 -27.33 28.87
N GLU A 127 -29.15 -26.04 29.07
CA GLU A 127 -27.91 -25.35 28.76
C GLU A 127 -26.80 -25.77 29.74
N SER A 128 -25.98 -26.75 29.36
CA SER A 128 -24.68 -26.96 30.01
C SER A 128 -23.62 -26.12 29.28
N LYS A 129 -23.04 -25.17 30.01
CA LYS A 129 -21.92 -24.29 29.65
C LYS A 129 -20.95 -24.96 28.66
N ALA A 130 -20.81 -24.36 27.48
CA ALA A 130 -19.84 -24.78 26.48
C ALA A 130 -18.41 -24.51 26.98
N ASP A 131 -17.82 -25.49 27.66
CA ASP A 131 -16.37 -25.54 27.85
C ASP A 131 -15.72 -25.67 26.47
N ILE A 132 -14.78 -24.75 26.19
CA ILE A 132 -14.02 -24.71 24.95
C ILE A 132 -13.13 -25.94 24.91
N VAL A 133 -13.61 -27.03 24.30
CA VAL A 133 -12.79 -28.20 23.97
C VAL A 133 -11.84 -27.80 22.85
N PHE A 134 -10.58 -27.51 23.22
CA PHE A 134 -9.54 -27.26 22.24
C PHE A 134 -9.21 -28.57 21.52
N ASN A 135 -9.73 -28.73 20.31
CA ASN A 135 -9.48 -29.92 19.49
C ASN A 135 -7.96 -30.02 19.25
N ARG A 136 -7.31 -31.01 19.86
CA ARG A 136 -5.87 -31.28 19.70
C ARG A 136 -5.70 -31.89 18.31
N VAL A 137 -5.45 -31.06 17.32
CA VAL A 137 -5.19 -31.50 15.94
C VAL A 137 -3.88 -32.28 15.93
N LYS A 138 -3.97 -33.62 15.97
CA LYS A 138 -2.86 -34.52 15.64
C LYS A 138 -2.65 -34.45 14.13
N VAL A 139 -1.64 -33.70 13.69
CA VAL A 139 -1.17 -33.72 12.31
C VAL A 139 -0.44 -35.06 12.10
N HIS A 140 -1.15 -36.09 11.66
CA HIS A 140 -0.55 -37.38 11.34
C HIS A 140 0.32 -37.30 10.06
N GLU A 141 1.35 -38.16 10.05
CA GLU A 141 2.32 -38.43 8.96
C GLU A 141 1.66 -38.83 7.62
N GLU A 142 0.38 -39.17 7.67
CA GLU A 142 -0.52 -39.40 6.52
C GLU A 142 -0.57 -38.21 5.55
N ASN A 143 -0.35 -36.98 6.04
CA ASN A 143 -0.22 -35.79 5.18
C ASN A 143 1.01 -35.86 4.25
N GLU A 144 2.06 -36.58 4.61
CA GLU A 144 3.26 -36.73 3.77
C GLU A 144 3.04 -37.76 2.66
N LEU A 145 2.41 -38.89 2.98
CA LEU A 145 1.93 -39.86 1.99
C LEU A 145 0.97 -39.21 1.00
N ASN A 146 0.06 -38.34 1.49
CA ASN A 146 -0.85 -37.57 0.65
C ASN A 146 -0.11 -36.60 -0.30
N LYS A 147 0.99 -35.96 0.13
CA LYS A 147 1.84 -35.11 -0.73
C LYS A 147 2.53 -35.93 -1.84
N VAL A 148 3.04 -37.12 -1.51
CA VAL A 148 3.71 -38.00 -2.48
C VAL A 148 2.70 -38.55 -3.48
N GLN A 149 1.53 -38.99 -3.03
CA GLN A 149 0.43 -39.45 -3.88
C GLN A 149 -0.05 -38.32 -4.82
N LYS A 150 -0.29 -37.11 -4.30
CA LYS A 150 -0.62 -35.93 -5.12
C LYS A 150 0.46 -35.59 -6.16
N LYS A 151 1.75 -35.79 -5.85
CA LYS A 151 2.84 -35.61 -6.83
C LYS A 151 2.80 -36.68 -7.92
N LYS A 152 2.51 -37.94 -7.56
CA LYS A 152 2.36 -39.04 -8.53
C LYS A 152 1.15 -38.79 -9.45
N GLU A 153 0.01 -38.39 -8.90
CA GLU A 153 -1.18 -38.02 -9.68
C GLU A 153 -0.91 -36.86 -10.63
N LYS A 154 -0.24 -35.80 -10.15
CA LYS A 154 0.16 -34.68 -11.00
C LYS A 154 1.10 -35.10 -12.13
N ARG A 155 1.99 -36.06 -11.89
CA ARG A 155 2.85 -36.64 -12.94
C ARG A 155 2.05 -37.43 -13.96
N LYS A 156 1.07 -38.23 -13.51
CA LYS A 156 0.14 -38.96 -14.40
C LYS A 156 -0.72 -38.03 -15.24
N ALA A 157 -1.08 -36.85 -14.72
CA ALA A 157 -1.84 -35.83 -15.44
C ALA A 157 -1.03 -35.10 -16.53
N VAL A 158 0.31 -35.25 -16.57
CA VAL A 158 1.15 -34.64 -17.60
C VAL A 158 1.11 -35.51 -18.86
N LYS A 159 0.40 -35.04 -19.88
CA LYS A 159 0.35 -35.64 -21.22
C LYS A 159 1.75 -35.68 -21.84
N GLY A 160 2.18 -36.88 -22.25
CA GLY A 160 3.44 -37.11 -22.95
C GLY A 160 4.70 -36.75 -22.17
N ASN A 161 4.66 -36.75 -20.82
CA ASN A 161 5.77 -36.33 -19.94
C ASN A 161 6.28 -34.89 -20.16
N ILE A 162 5.60 -34.10 -20.99
CA ILE A 162 5.95 -32.71 -21.30
C ILE A 162 5.05 -31.79 -20.49
N THR A 163 5.65 -31.10 -19.52
CA THR A 163 4.91 -30.14 -18.67
C THR A 163 4.51 -28.91 -19.49
N PRO A 164 3.25 -28.45 -19.49
CA PRO A 164 2.85 -27.31 -20.30
C PRO A 164 3.47 -26.02 -19.75
N LEU A 165 3.89 -25.11 -20.65
CA LEU A 165 4.42 -23.78 -20.29
C LEU A 165 3.30 -22.85 -19.89
N THR A 166 2.92 -22.94 -18.62
CA THR A 166 1.77 -22.24 -18.04
C THR A 166 2.19 -21.26 -16.95
N GLY A 167 1.28 -20.34 -16.62
CA GLY A 167 1.45 -19.40 -15.51
C GLY A 167 2.11 -18.07 -15.88
N LYS A 168 2.35 -17.23 -14.86
CA LYS A 168 2.80 -15.82 -14.99
C LYS A 168 4.25 -15.60 -14.50
N ASN A 169 5.00 -16.69 -14.38
CA ASN A 169 6.40 -16.69 -13.96
C ASN A 169 7.30 -16.62 -15.20
N TYR A 170 7.35 -15.44 -15.81
CA TYR A 170 8.05 -15.22 -17.09
C TYR A 170 9.53 -15.63 -17.07
N LYS A 171 10.23 -15.46 -15.93
CA LYS A 171 11.63 -15.91 -15.77
C LYS A 171 11.78 -17.42 -15.85
N GLN A 172 10.92 -18.16 -15.13
CA GLN A 172 10.93 -19.63 -15.15
C GLN A 172 10.49 -20.17 -16.51
N LEU A 173 9.55 -19.50 -17.18
CA LEU A 173 9.11 -19.85 -18.53
C LEU A 173 10.24 -19.70 -19.55
N LEU A 174 11.00 -18.60 -19.49
CA LEU A 174 12.18 -18.39 -20.34
C LEU A 174 13.23 -19.48 -20.13
N SER A 175 13.61 -19.76 -18.87
CA SER A 175 14.57 -20.83 -18.55
C SER A 175 14.08 -22.21 -19.02
N ARG A 176 12.77 -22.49 -18.94
CA ARG A 176 12.18 -23.73 -19.48
C ARG A 176 12.20 -23.79 -21.00
N LEU A 177 12.10 -22.66 -21.71
CA LEU A 177 12.25 -22.61 -23.16
C LEU A 177 13.70 -22.84 -23.56
N GLU A 178 14.63 -22.14 -22.91
CA GLU A 178 16.08 -22.30 -23.14
C GLU A 178 16.49 -23.76 -22.95
N THR A 179 16.12 -24.37 -21.82
CA THR A 179 16.40 -25.81 -21.59
C THR A 179 15.74 -26.76 -22.59
N ARG A 180 14.60 -26.40 -23.20
CA ARG A 180 13.99 -27.21 -24.27
C ARG A 180 14.74 -27.06 -25.59
N LYS A 181 15.14 -25.84 -25.94
CA LYS A 181 15.93 -25.55 -27.14
C LYS A 181 17.28 -26.25 -27.09
N ASN A 182 18.01 -26.10 -25.98
CA ASN A 182 19.31 -26.76 -25.80
C ASN A 182 19.19 -28.28 -25.94
N LYS A 183 18.15 -28.91 -25.36
CA LYS A 183 17.92 -30.36 -25.53
C LYS A 183 17.63 -30.76 -26.97
N LEU A 184 16.92 -29.93 -27.72
CA LEU A 184 16.68 -30.19 -29.14
C LEU A 184 17.96 -29.99 -29.96
N GLU A 185 18.77 -29.00 -29.66
CA GLU A 185 20.06 -28.75 -30.30
C GLU A 185 21.05 -29.89 -30.02
N GLU A 186 21.22 -30.29 -28.75
CA GLU A 186 22.05 -31.43 -28.35
C GLU A 186 21.63 -32.75 -29.03
N LEU A 187 20.33 -32.94 -29.28
CA LEU A 187 19.82 -34.11 -29.99
C LEU A 187 19.94 -33.99 -31.50
N LYS A 188 19.87 -32.79 -32.08
CA LYS A 188 20.14 -32.57 -33.50
C LYS A 188 21.60 -32.89 -33.84
N GLU A 189 22.51 -32.49 -32.96
CA GLU A 189 23.95 -32.78 -33.12
C GLU A 189 24.28 -34.27 -33.06
N LYS A 190 23.52 -35.04 -32.25
CA LYS A 190 23.73 -36.49 -32.09
C LYS A 190 22.94 -37.32 -33.10
N ASP A 191 21.63 -37.08 -33.19
CA ASP A 191 20.64 -37.91 -33.89
C ASP A 191 19.46 -37.06 -34.41
N GLU A 192 19.52 -36.63 -35.66
CA GLU A 192 18.47 -35.80 -36.29
C GLU A 192 17.08 -36.43 -36.24
N LYS A 193 16.97 -37.75 -36.46
CA LYS A 193 15.69 -38.48 -36.43
C LYS A 193 15.02 -38.40 -35.07
N LYS A 194 15.78 -38.62 -33.99
CA LYS A 194 15.26 -38.53 -32.61
C LYS A 194 14.87 -37.10 -32.26
N ALA A 195 15.59 -36.10 -32.77
CA ALA A 195 15.21 -34.70 -32.60
C ALA A 195 13.87 -34.39 -33.27
N GLN A 196 13.66 -34.82 -34.51
CA GLN A 196 12.39 -34.64 -35.23
C GLN A 196 11.21 -35.34 -34.53
N GLU A 197 11.41 -36.55 -34.02
CA GLU A 197 10.40 -37.24 -33.20
C GLU A 197 10.05 -36.47 -31.91
N LEU A 198 11.04 -35.89 -31.23
CA LEU A 198 10.76 -35.07 -30.05
C LEU A 198 10.06 -33.77 -30.39
N GLU A 199 10.44 -33.09 -31.48
CA GLU A 199 9.76 -31.90 -31.94
C GLU A 199 8.30 -32.18 -32.29
N THR A 200 8.02 -33.28 -33.00
CA THR A 200 6.65 -33.69 -33.32
C THR A 200 5.87 -34.03 -32.05
N LYS A 201 6.45 -34.79 -31.12
CA LYS A 201 5.85 -35.07 -29.79
C LYS A 201 5.53 -33.76 -29.03
N MET A 202 6.42 -32.77 -29.04
CA MET A 202 6.18 -31.45 -28.43
C MET A 202 5.05 -30.69 -29.12
N LYS A 203 4.99 -30.69 -30.46
CA LYS A 203 3.93 -30.03 -31.24
C LYS A 203 2.56 -30.65 -30.95
N TRP A 204 2.46 -31.98 -30.96
CA TRP A 204 1.22 -32.70 -30.69
C TRP A 204 0.75 -32.55 -29.24
N THR A 205 1.65 -32.69 -28.26
CA THR A 205 1.30 -32.46 -26.85
C THR A 205 0.83 -31.03 -26.61
N ASN A 206 1.48 -30.04 -27.22
CA ASN A 206 1.03 -28.65 -27.16
C ASN A 206 -0.36 -28.45 -27.78
N ALA A 207 -0.67 -29.12 -28.90
CA ALA A 207 -2.01 -29.08 -29.51
C ALA A 207 -3.06 -29.70 -28.57
N LEU A 208 -2.77 -30.84 -27.96
CA LEU A 208 -3.66 -31.50 -26.99
C LEU A 208 -3.95 -30.61 -25.76
N TYR A 209 -2.95 -29.93 -25.22
CA TYR A 209 -3.13 -29.00 -24.11
C TYR A 209 -3.91 -27.75 -24.52
N LYS A 210 -3.70 -27.23 -25.73
CA LYS A 210 -4.50 -26.11 -26.25
C LYS A 210 -5.96 -26.50 -26.42
N ALA A 211 -6.23 -27.72 -26.91
CA ALA A 211 -7.58 -28.27 -27.02
C ALA A 211 -8.27 -28.47 -25.65
N GLU A 212 -7.51 -28.86 -24.63
CA GLU A 212 -7.97 -28.92 -23.23
C GLU A 212 -8.25 -27.51 -22.64
N GLY A 213 -7.85 -26.43 -23.33
CA GLY A 213 -8.03 -25.05 -22.87
C GLY A 213 -6.87 -24.51 -22.04
N VAL A 214 -5.76 -25.24 -21.94
CA VAL A 214 -4.55 -24.79 -21.24
C VAL A 214 -3.85 -23.70 -22.04
N LYS A 215 -3.70 -22.52 -21.44
CA LYS A 215 -3.02 -21.36 -22.05
C LYS A 215 -1.50 -21.53 -22.03
N ILE A 216 -0.97 -22.12 -23.10
CA ILE A 216 0.46 -22.32 -23.31
C ILE A 216 1.14 -21.01 -23.78
N ARG A 217 2.30 -20.67 -23.22
CA ARG A 217 3.08 -19.47 -23.52
C ARG A 217 4.51 -19.85 -23.92
N ASP A 218 4.69 -20.14 -25.20
CA ASP A 218 5.97 -20.64 -25.73
C ASP A 218 6.78 -19.56 -26.48
N ASP A 219 6.22 -18.37 -26.69
CA ASP A 219 6.86 -17.27 -27.42
C ASP A 219 7.88 -16.51 -26.54
N GLU A 220 9.17 -16.62 -26.85
CA GLU A 220 10.23 -15.97 -26.07
C GLU A 220 10.12 -14.44 -26.06
N GLU A 221 9.84 -13.82 -27.20
CA GLU A 221 9.72 -12.37 -27.32
C GLU A 221 8.58 -11.85 -26.45
N ARG A 222 7.41 -12.48 -26.53
CA ARG A 222 6.25 -12.11 -25.70
C ARG A 222 6.52 -12.32 -24.21
N LEU A 223 7.29 -13.35 -23.84
CA LEU A 223 7.69 -13.57 -22.45
C LEU A 223 8.67 -12.49 -21.95
N LYS A 224 9.65 -12.11 -22.77
CA LYS A 224 10.59 -11.01 -22.49
C LYS A 224 9.84 -9.68 -22.35
N GLU A 225 8.89 -9.39 -23.25
CA GLU A 225 8.04 -8.21 -23.14
C GLU A 225 7.16 -8.22 -21.89
N ALA A 226 6.54 -9.37 -21.57
CA ALA A 226 5.72 -9.50 -20.38
C ALA A 226 6.53 -9.28 -19.10
N LEU A 227 7.79 -9.74 -19.08
CA LEU A 227 8.75 -9.47 -18.03
C LEU A 227 9.03 -7.96 -17.93
N LYS A 228 9.36 -7.28 -19.04
CA LYS A 228 9.56 -5.82 -19.09
C LYS A 228 8.32 -5.06 -18.59
N ARG A 229 7.10 -5.45 -19.01
CA ARG A 229 5.84 -4.84 -18.52
C ARG A 229 5.66 -5.04 -17.01
N LYS A 230 6.01 -6.22 -16.47
CA LYS A 230 5.94 -6.54 -15.04
C LYS A 230 6.92 -5.68 -14.24
N GLU A 231 8.13 -5.48 -14.75
CA GLU A 231 9.15 -4.63 -14.14
C GLU A 231 8.75 -3.16 -14.20
N LYS A 232 8.26 -2.66 -15.32
CA LYS A 232 7.73 -1.28 -15.45
C LYS A 232 6.63 -1.01 -14.42
N ARG A 233 5.69 -1.94 -14.24
CA ARG A 233 4.62 -1.81 -13.22
C ARG A 233 5.16 -1.87 -11.79
N ARG A 234 6.23 -2.63 -11.52
CA ARG A 234 6.91 -2.63 -10.22
C ARG A 234 7.61 -1.30 -9.96
N ALA A 235 8.35 -0.78 -10.94
CA ALA A 235 9.03 0.50 -10.86
C ALA A 235 8.04 1.66 -10.63
N GLN A 236 6.91 1.67 -11.35
CA GLN A 236 5.86 2.67 -11.14
C GLN A 236 5.29 2.61 -9.72
N ARG A 237 4.98 1.42 -9.21
CA ARG A 237 4.51 1.26 -7.83
C ARG A 237 5.55 1.71 -6.82
N LYS A 238 6.83 1.41 -7.05
CA LYS A 238 7.93 1.84 -6.20
C LYS A 238 8.01 3.37 -6.14
N ARG A 239 8.03 4.03 -7.30
CA ARG A 239 8.03 5.51 -7.41
C ARG A 239 6.83 6.15 -6.72
N GLN A 240 5.63 5.61 -6.94
CA GLN A 240 4.44 6.12 -6.26
C GLN A 240 4.52 5.94 -4.74
N TRP A 241 5.19 4.90 -4.25
CA TRP A 241 5.36 4.71 -2.83
C TRP A 241 6.39 5.68 -2.27
N GLU A 242 7.54 5.82 -2.93
CA GLU A 242 8.58 6.80 -2.61
C GLU A 242 8.02 8.24 -2.61
N GLU A 243 7.20 8.61 -3.60
CA GLU A 243 6.55 9.93 -3.66
C GLU A 243 5.62 10.18 -2.47
N ARG A 244 4.83 9.17 -2.07
CA ARG A 244 3.94 9.32 -0.91
C ARG A 244 4.73 9.42 0.40
N THR A 245 5.83 8.67 0.56
CA THR A 245 6.65 8.76 1.78
C THR A 245 7.31 10.14 1.88
N VAL A 246 7.89 10.63 0.78
CA VAL A 246 8.43 11.99 0.69
C VAL A 246 7.35 13.02 1.03
N ARG A 247 6.16 12.92 0.42
CA ARG A 247 5.05 13.84 0.67
C ARG A 247 4.58 13.84 2.13
N VAL A 248 4.61 12.69 2.80
CA VAL A 248 4.27 12.59 4.24
C VAL A 248 5.31 13.30 5.09
N VAL A 249 6.60 13.08 4.82
CA VAL A 249 7.71 13.74 5.52
C VAL A 249 7.68 15.25 5.30
N GLU A 250 7.49 15.70 4.06
CA GLU A 250 7.35 17.13 3.73
C GLU A 250 6.19 17.78 4.49
N LYS A 251 5.01 17.15 4.51
CA LYS A 251 3.87 17.67 5.27
C LYS A 251 4.13 17.73 6.77
N MET A 252 4.85 16.75 7.32
CA MET A 252 5.26 16.76 8.72
C MET A 252 6.21 17.92 9.00
N GLN A 253 7.21 18.10 8.14
CA GLN A 253 8.18 19.19 8.26
C GLN A 253 7.51 20.57 8.13
N GLN A 254 6.64 20.77 7.14
CA GLN A 254 5.87 21.99 6.96
C GLN A 254 5.04 22.35 8.20
N ARG A 255 4.42 21.36 8.86
CA ARG A 255 3.67 21.58 10.11
C ARG A 255 4.60 22.02 11.24
N GLN A 256 5.75 21.37 11.38
CA GLN A 256 6.74 21.74 12.39
C GLN A 256 7.31 23.14 12.14
N ASP A 257 7.62 23.47 10.89
CA ASP A 257 8.16 24.79 10.53
C ASP A 257 7.11 25.88 10.71
N LYS A 258 5.83 25.62 10.39
CA LYS A 258 4.73 26.55 10.71
C LYS A 258 4.62 26.77 12.22
N ARG A 259 4.74 25.72 13.04
CA ARG A 259 4.75 25.84 14.50
C ARG A 259 5.94 26.67 14.99
N LYS A 260 7.15 26.40 14.50
CA LYS A 260 8.37 27.16 14.84
C LYS A 260 8.23 28.63 14.48
N LYS A 261 7.77 28.95 13.26
CA LYS A 261 7.52 30.32 12.80
C LYS A 261 6.49 31.03 13.68
N ASN A 262 5.39 30.37 14.03
CA ASN A 262 4.36 30.95 14.91
C ASN A 262 4.90 31.22 16.33
N ILE A 263 5.71 30.32 16.89
CA ILE A 263 6.36 30.51 18.19
C ILE A 263 7.34 31.68 18.14
N GLN A 264 8.16 31.76 17.10
CA GLN A 264 9.09 32.87 16.90
C GLN A 264 8.34 34.20 16.76
N LYS A 265 7.25 34.25 15.99
CA LYS A 265 6.39 35.43 15.86
C LYS A 265 5.84 35.87 17.22
N LYS A 266 5.26 34.95 18.01
CA LYS A 266 4.78 35.25 19.38
C LYS A 266 5.88 35.76 20.30
N LYS A 267 7.11 35.20 20.20
CA LYS A 267 8.26 35.70 20.99
C LYS A 267 8.62 37.13 20.58
N LYS A 268 8.71 37.42 19.28
CA LYS A 268 8.97 38.78 18.77
C LYS A 268 7.89 39.77 19.19
N GLU A 269 6.61 39.42 19.00
CA GLU A 269 5.48 40.25 19.43
C GLU A 269 5.50 40.54 20.94
N ARG A 270 5.89 39.57 21.78
CA ARG A 270 6.05 39.80 23.23
C ARG A 270 7.17 40.79 23.53
N ILE A 271 8.30 40.68 22.83
CA ILE A 271 9.43 41.61 22.98
C ILE A 271 9.02 43.01 22.50
N GLU A 272 8.38 43.12 21.34
CA GLU A 272 7.86 44.38 20.79
C GLU A 272 6.83 45.03 21.71
N LYS A 273 5.90 44.26 22.28
CA LYS A 273 4.95 44.76 23.28
C LYS A 273 5.66 45.29 24.53
N LYS A 274 6.71 44.61 25.00
CA LYS A 274 7.53 45.11 26.13
C LYS A 274 8.25 46.41 25.76
N LYS A 275 8.85 46.49 24.58
CA LYS A 275 9.50 47.70 24.05
C LYS A 275 8.51 48.87 23.93
N ALA A 276 7.34 48.63 23.34
CA ALA A 276 6.30 49.65 23.20
C ALA A 276 5.80 50.17 24.55
N ARG A 277 5.65 49.28 25.55
CA ARG A 277 5.32 49.69 26.93
C ARG A 277 6.43 50.52 27.58
N ALA A 278 7.70 50.21 27.34
CA ALA A 278 8.83 51.00 27.84
C ALA A 278 8.84 52.41 27.22
N ARG A 279 8.65 52.51 25.89
CA ARG A 279 8.54 53.79 25.17
C ARG A 279 7.37 54.64 25.68
N LYS A 280 6.19 54.04 25.89
CA LYS A 280 5.03 54.74 26.47
C LYS A 280 5.29 55.28 27.88
N LYS A 281 6.21 54.68 28.63
CA LYS A 281 6.65 55.14 29.96
C LYS A 281 7.84 56.11 29.90
N GLY A 282 8.21 56.61 28.71
CA GLY A 282 9.32 57.55 28.52
C GLY A 282 10.71 56.94 28.66
N ARG A 283 10.85 55.60 28.72
CA ARG A 283 12.16 54.94 28.82
C ARG A 283 12.80 54.83 27.44
N VAL A 284 13.99 55.38 27.28
CA VAL A 284 14.77 55.30 26.04
C VAL A 284 15.37 53.90 25.90
N LEU A 285 15.12 53.24 24.76
CA LEU A 285 15.67 51.92 24.47
C LEU A 285 17.01 52.05 23.74
N PRO A 286 17.94 51.07 23.88
CA PRO A 286 19.21 51.07 23.14
C PRO A 286 19.06 51.12 21.61
N GLU A 287 17.95 50.60 21.08
CA GLU A 287 17.63 50.69 19.64
C GLU A 287 17.28 52.12 19.20
N ASP A 288 16.69 52.91 20.09
CA ASP A 288 16.30 54.29 19.80
C ASP A 288 17.54 55.20 19.83
N LEU A 289 18.52 54.91 20.72
CA LEU A 289 19.85 55.54 20.73
C LEU A 289 20.63 55.25 19.44
N LYS A 290 20.69 53.97 19.04
CA LYS A 290 21.29 53.55 17.77
C LYS A 290 20.65 54.22 16.55
N LYS A 291 19.33 54.40 16.57
CA LYS A 291 18.59 55.07 15.49
C LYS A 291 18.85 56.58 15.45
N ALA A 292 19.11 57.19 16.59
CA ALA A 292 19.47 58.60 16.70
C ALA A 292 20.95 58.87 16.37
N GLY A 293 21.74 57.85 16.01
CA GLY A 293 23.16 58.00 15.70
C GLY A 293 24.05 58.23 16.93
N LEU A 294 23.48 58.11 18.13
CA LEU A 294 24.18 58.21 19.40
C LEU A 294 24.54 56.78 19.83
N ASN A 295 25.75 56.36 19.46
CA ASN A 295 26.39 55.17 20.03
C ASN A 295 27.34 55.60 21.15
#